data_AF-A0A9R0B5X7-F1
#
_entry.id   AF-A0A9R0B5X7-F1
#
_cell.length_a   1.000
_cell.length_b   1.000
_cell.length_c   1.000
_cell.angle_alpha   90.00
_cell.angle_beta   90.00
_cell.angle_gamma   90.00
#
_symmetry.space_group_name_H-M   'P 1'
#
loop_
_entity.id
_entity.type
_entity.pdbx_description
1 polymer ?
#
loop_
_entity_poly.entity_id
_entity_poly.type
_entity_poly.pdbx_seq_one_letter_code
_entity_poly.pdbx_strand_id
1 'polypeptide(L)'
;MVKGSGFHMDLLILVSMGGLSAIFGIPWLSAATVRSVSHANALTVMSKGPKPEIEKVLEQRVSGVVVALLVGLSILMEPILKMIPITALFGIFLYMGITSLSGIQLWDRILLLLIPKKYHPNEPYATKVSTSRMHVFTAIQIVCLAILWMVKSSPVSLALPFVLILTIPLRMFITGRLFTEQEIKYLDGDDAKATFEEEPGVDVYSETQMPL
;
A
#
# COMPACT_ATOMS: atom_id res chain seq x y z
N MET A 1 9.58 5.56 6.68
CA MET A 1 9.80 4.85 7.97
C MET A 1 11.29 4.89 8.23
N VAL A 2 11.72 5.05 9.48
CA VAL A 2 13.14 5.29 9.81
C VAL A 2 13.79 4.04 10.39
N LYS A 3 13.02 3.12 10.97
CA LYS A 3 13.53 1.79 11.38
C LYS A 3 13.29 0.82 10.23
N GLY A 4 14.27 -0.04 9.95
CA GLY A 4 14.18 -0.94 8.81
C GLY A 4 13.08 -2.01 8.96
N SER A 5 12.84 -2.70 7.85
CA SER A 5 11.80 -3.73 7.69
C SER A 5 12.36 -5.15 7.82
N GLY A 6 11.59 -6.06 8.42
CA GLY A 6 11.96 -7.47 8.59
C GLY A 6 11.11 -8.42 7.75
N PHE A 7 11.24 -8.36 6.42
CA PHE A 7 10.38 -9.12 5.50
C PHE A 7 10.42 -10.65 5.70
N HIS A 8 11.61 -11.22 5.95
CA HIS A 8 11.74 -12.67 6.14
C HIS A 8 11.08 -13.12 7.44
N MET A 9 11.28 -12.35 8.51
CA MET A 9 10.67 -12.65 9.81
C MET A 9 9.15 -12.52 9.75
N ASP A 10 8.62 -11.50 9.06
CA ASP A 10 7.18 -11.33 8.89
C ASP A 10 6.56 -12.52 8.14
N LEU A 11 7.22 -13.01 7.09
CA LEU A 11 6.77 -14.20 6.34
C LEU A 11 6.79 -15.46 7.21
N LEU A 12 7.87 -15.68 7.97
CA LEU A 12 8.02 -16.84 8.86
C LEU A 12 6.94 -16.85 9.94
N ILE A 13 6.69 -15.71 10.57
CA ILE A 13 5.65 -15.55 11.60
C ILE A 13 4.27 -15.79 10.98
N LEU A 14 3.97 -15.23 9.81
CA LEU A 14 2.67 -15.39 9.16
C LEU A 14 2.36 -16.85 8.83
N VAL A 15 3.32 -17.56 8.23
CA VAL A 15 3.15 -18.97 7.82
C VAL A 15 3.10 -19.90 9.03
N SER A 16 3.96 -19.68 10.03
CA SER A 16 3.96 -20.50 11.25
C SER A 16 2.67 -20.34 12.06
N MET A 17 2.19 -19.10 12.25
CA MET A 17 0.91 -18.85 12.91
C MET A 17 -0.26 -19.42 12.10
N GLY A 18 -0.24 -19.27 10.76
CA GLY A 18 -1.25 -19.87 9.89
C GLY A 18 -1.31 -21.40 10.00
N GLY A 19 -0.15 -22.06 10.05
CA GLY A 19 -0.04 -23.50 10.25
C GLY A 19 -0.59 -23.95 11.61
N LEU A 20 -0.26 -23.23 12.69
CA LEU A 20 -0.81 -23.50 14.02
C LEU A 20 -2.34 -23.29 14.04
N SER A 21 -2.84 -22.20 13.47
CA SER A 21 -4.28 -21.92 13.37
C SER A 21 -5.02 -23.06 12.65
N ALA A 22 -4.46 -23.62 11.58
CA ALA A 22 -5.05 -24.73 10.86
C ALA A 22 -5.20 -26.00 11.73
N ILE A 23 -4.25 -26.29 12.62
CA ILE A 23 -4.32 -27.44 13.55
C ILE A 23 -5.50 -27.28 14.52
N PHE A 24 -5.76 -26.05 14.99
CA PHE A 24 -6.87 -25.73 15.90
C PHE A 24 -8.20 -25.42 15.18
N GLY A 25 -8.27 -25.55 13.86
CA GLY A 25 -9.49 -25.25 13.07
C GLY A 25 -9.81 -23.75 12.96
N ILE A 26 -8.87 -22.87 13.26
CA ILE A 26 -8.98 -21.41 13.16
C ILE A 26 -8.63 -20.98 11.73
N PRO A 27 -9.33 -20.00 11.13
CA PRO A 27 -9.02 -19.55 9.77
C PRO A 27 -7.62 -18.95 9.65
N TRP A 28 -6.99 -19.18 8.50
CA TRP A 28 -5.71 -18.56 8.15
C TRP A 28 -5.87 -17.04 8.00
N LEU A 29 -5.00 -16.27 8.66
CA LEU A 29 -4.97 -14.81 8.58
C LEU A 29 -3.81 -14.32 7.70
N SER A 30 -4.08 -13.28 6.90
CA SER A 30 -3.07 -12.59 6.09
C SER A 30 -3.00 -11.11 6.47
N ALA A 31 -1.88 -10.46 6.15
CA ALA A 31 -1.74 -9.02 6.31
C ALA A 31 -2.76 -8.28 5.43
N ALA A 32 -3.48 -7.31 6.02
CA ALA A 32 -4.55 -6.60 5.34
C ALA A 32 -4.10 -5.19 4.93
N THR A 33 -3.88 -4.96 3.64
CA THR A 33 -3.30 -3.71 3.11
C THR A 33 -4.03 -2.45 3.59
N VAL A 34 -5.35 -2.35 3.40
CA VAL A 34 -6.13 -1.16 3.79
C VAL A 34 -6.04 -0.92 5.30
N ARG A 35 -6.15 -1.98 6.11
CA ARG A 35 -6.06 -1.88 7.57
C ARG A 35 -4.66 -1.40 8.00
N SER A 36 -3.61 -1.97 7.41
CA SER A 36 -2.23 -1.60 7.72
C SER A 36 -1.94 -0.15 7.32
N VAL A 37 -2.38 0.29 6.15
CA VAL A 37 -2.23 1.67 5.67
C VAL A 37 -3.02 2.65 6.56
N SER A 38 -4.28 2.35 6.89
CA SER A 38 -5.06 3.21 7.78
C SER A 38 -4.47 3.29 9.19
N HIS A 39 -3.93 2.18 9.71
CA HIS A 39 -3.23 2.19 10.99
C HIS A 39 -1.93 3.01 10.93
N ALA A 40 -1.16 2.90 9.84
CA ALA A 40 0.02 3.74 9.63
C ALA A 40 -0.35 5.23 9.54
N ASN A 41 -1.39 5.57 8.76
CA ASN A 41 -1.89 6.94 8.62
C ASN A 41 -2.37 7.52 9.95
N ALA A 42 -2.98 6.71 10.83
CA ALA A 42 -3.37 7.15 12.17
C ALA A 42 -2.17 7.48 13.08
N LEU A 43 -0.98 6.98 12.74
CA LEU A 43 0.27 7.23 13.45
C LEU A 43 1.16 8.27 12.75
N THR A 44 0.72 8.78 11.61
CA THR A 44 1.43 9.81 10.84
C THR A 44 1.14 11.19 11.42
N VAL A 45 2.21 11.91 11.77
CA VAL A 45 2.14 13.30 12.21
C VAL A 45 2.40 14.21 11.03
N MET A 46 1.41 15.03 10.70
CA MET A 46 1.48 16.03 9.64
C MET A 46 1.91 17.38 10.22
N SER A 47 2.77 18.10 9.51
CA SER A 47 3.21 19.45 9.87
C SER A 47 2.03 20.43 9.82
N LYS A 48 2.02 21.41 10.74
CA LYS A 48 0.98 22.44 10.88
C LYS A 48 1.16 23.63 9.91
N GLY A 49 2.10 23.54 8.97
CA GLY A 49 2.40 24.60 8.00
C GLY A 49 1.33 24.80 6.91
N PRO A 50 1.48 25.84 6.06
CA PRO A 50 0.56 26.13 4.95
C PRO A 50 0.50 25.03 3.88
N LYS A 51 1.52 24.16 3.83
CA LYS A 51 1.49 22.88 3.11
C LYS A 51 1.75 21.77 4.13
N PRO A 52 0.77 20.90 4.41
CA PRO A 52 0.95 19.84 5.39
C PRO A 52 1.88 18.76 4.80
N GLU A 53 3.11 18.74 5.27
CA GLU A 53 4.10 17.71 4.95
C GLU A 53 4.14 16.64 6.05
N ILE A 54 4.47 15.40 5.68
CA ILE A 54 4.66 14.31 6.64
C ILE A 54 5.92 14.60 7.45
N GLU A 55 5.77 14.87 8.75
CA GLU A 55 6.89 15.19 9.65
C GLU A 55 7.54 13.91 10.17
N LYS A 56 6.72 12.97 10.66
CA LYS A 56 7.18 11.67 11.15
C LYS A 56 6.03 10.68 11.25
N VAL A 57 6.35 9.39 11.17
CA VAL A 57 5.42 8.30 11.47
C VAL A 57 5.83 7.69 12.81
N LEU A 58 4.89 7.61 13.76
CA LEU A 58 5.14 7.03 15.08
C LEU A 58 5.15 5.49 14.99
N GLU A 59 6.33 4.90 14.98
CA GLU A 59 6.49 3.45 14.96
C GLU A 59 6.40 2.86 16.38
N GLN A 60 5.24 2.28 16.71
CA GLN A 60 4.97 1.65 18.00
C GLN A 60 4.45 0.22 17.86
N ARG A 61 4.78 -0.63 18.85
CA ARG A 61 4.28 -2.01 18.95
C ARG A 61 3.01 -2.13 19.79
N VAL A 62 2.77 -1.16 20.68
CA VAL A 62 1.70 -1.21 21.69
C VAL A 62 0.30 -1.11 21.05
N SER A 63 0.10 -0.24 20.05
CA SER A 63 -1.22 -0.09 19.43
C SER A 63 -1.73 -1.39 18.80
N GLY A 64 -0.87 -2.13 18.09
CA GLY A 64 -1.23 -3.42 17.50
C GLY A 64 -1.65 -4.44 18.56
N VAL A 65 -0.88 -4.54 19.66
CA VAL A 65 -1.19 -5.46 20.77
C VAL A 65 -2.50 -5.08 21.46
N VAL A 66 -2.71 -3.79 21.71
CA VAL A 66 -3.94 -3.29 22.35
C VAL A 66 -5.16 -3.57 21.47
N VAL A 67 -5.08 -3.33 20.17
CA VAL A 67 -6.18 -3.65 19.23
C VAL A 67 -6.46 -5.15 19.22
N ALA A 68 -5.44 -6.01 19.17
CA ALA A 68 -5.61 -7.46 19.20
C ALA A 68 -6.27 -7.94 20.50
N LEU A 69 -5.87 -7.37 21.65
CA LEU A 69 -6.44 -7.68 22.95
C LEU A 69 -7.91 -7.23 23.03
N LEU A 70 -8.24 -6.01 22.56
CA LEU A 70 -9.61 -5.51 22.51
C LEU A 70 -10.52 -6.36 21.60
N VAL A 71 -9.99 -6.86 20.49
CA VAL A 71 -10.71 -7.82 19.63
C VAL A 71 -10.96 -9.13 20.39
N GLY A 72 -10.00 -9.64 21.16
CA GLY A 72 -10.19 -10.82 22.02
C GLY A 72 -11.23 -10.60 23.13
N LEU A 73 -11.25 -9.42 23.74
CA LEU A 73 -12.22 -9.04 24.78
C LEU A 73 -13.60 -8.65 24.23
N SER A 74 -13.76 -8.52 22.91
CA SER A 74 -15.00 -8.05 22.27
C SER A 74 -16.23 -8.89 22.62
N ILE A 75 -16.05 -10.18 22.93
CA ILE A 75 -17.11 -11.08 23.39
C ILE A 75 -17.72 -10.60 24.71
N LEU A 76 -16.91 -10.09 25.63
CA LEU A 76 -17.39 -9.55 26.92
C LEU A 76 -18.08 -8.19 26.75
N MET A 77 -17.71 -7.45 25.69
CA MET A 77 -18.24 -6.13 25.38
C MET A 77 -19.48 -6.17 24.45
N GLU A 78 -20.02 -7.36 24.16
CA GLU A 78 -21.21 -7.56 23.32
C GLU A 78 -22.37 -6.56 23.56
N PRO A 79 -22.84 -6.29 24.81
CA PRO A 79 -23.96 -5.38 25.02
C PRO A 79 -23.69 -3.94 24.58
N ILE A 80 -22.42 -3.52 24.62
CA ILE A 80 -21.99 -2.19 24.17
C ILE A 80 -21.86 -2.19 22.64
N LEU A 81 -21.24 -3.23 22.06
CA LEU A 81 -21.01 -3.33 20.62
C LEU A 81 -22.33 -3.38 19.82
N LYS A 82 -23.38 -4.01 20.37
CA LYS A 82 -24.71 -4.05 19.74
C LYS A 82 -25.37 -2.69 19.58
N MET A 83 -24.98 -1.69 20.37
CA MET A 83 -25.51 -0.33 20.25
C MET A 83 -24.95 0.43 19.05
N ILE A 84 -23.86 -0.07 18.44
CA ILE A 84 -23.21 0.58 17.30
C ILE A 84 -23.96 0.21 16.03
N PRO A 85 -24.57 1.17 15.31
CA PRO A 85 -25.30 0.87 14.08
C PRO A 85 -24.32 0.45 12.98
N ILE A 86 -24.67 -0.61 12.24
CA ILE A 86 -23.85 -1.13 11.13
C ILE A 86 -23.63 -0.05 10.04
N THR A 87 -24.58 0.87 9.88
CA THR A 87 -24.48 2.01 8.96
C THR A 87 -23.30 2.94 9.29
N ALA A 88 -23.00 3.15 10.56
CA ALA A 88 -21.83 3.95 10.97
C ALA A 88 -20.52 3.24 10.59
N LEU A 89 -20.47 1.91 10.71
CA LEU A 89 -19.30 1.12 10.31
C LEU A 89 -19.03 1.23 8.81
N PHE A 90 -20.07 1.22 7.96
CA PHE A 90 -19.91 1.47 6.52
C PHE A 90 -19.34 2.85 6.22
N GLY A 91 -19.72 3.88 6.98
CA GLY A 91 -19.12 5.21 6.88
C GLY A 91 -17.61 5.20 7.18
N ILE A 92 -17.19 4.50 8.24
CA ILE A 92 -15.78 4.35 8.59
C ILE A 92 -15.04 3.54 7.53
N PHE A 93 -15.63 2.46 7.00
CA PHE A 93 -15.04 1.69 5.91
C PHE A 93 -14.85 2.50 4.64
N LEU A 94 -15.83 3.34 4.27
CA LEU A 94 -15.72 4.24 3.13
C LEU A 94 -14.59 5.27 3.34
N TYR A 95 -14.51 5.86 4.54
CA TYR A 95 -13.44 6.79 4.89
C TYR A 95 -12.06 6.13 4.80
N MET A 96 -11.89 4.92 5.34
CA MET A 96 -10.64 4.14 5.22
C MET A 96 -10.32 3.80 3.76
N GLY A 97 -11.34 3.49 2.96
CA GLY A 97 -11.19 3.24 1.53
C GLY A 97 -10.65 4.46 0.79
N ILE A 98 -11.26 5.64 0.99
CA ILE A 98 -10.84 6.88 0.32
C ILE A 98 -9.47 7.34 0.80
N THR A 99 -9.22 7.32 2.12
CA THR A 99 -7.93 7.75 2.68
C THR A 99 -6.77 6.82 2.32
N SER A 100 -7.02 5.53 2.08
CA SER A 100 -5.98 4.60 1.62
C SER A 100 -5.56 4.79 0.16
N LEU A 101 -6.34 5.54 -0.63
CA LEU A 101 -5.95 5.97 -1.98
C LEU A 101 -4.96 7.14 -1.98
N SER A 102 -4.86 7.87 -0.85
CA SER A 102 -3.92 8.99 -0.72
C SER A 102 -2.49 8.47 -0.70
N GLY A 103 -1.61 9.06 -1.52
CA GLY A 103 -0.22 8.65 -1.68
C GLY A 103 -0.01 7.56 -2.75
N ILE A 104 -1.07 7.08 -3.41
CA ILE A 104 -0.93 6.20 -4.57
C ILE A 104 -0.73 7.05 -5.83
N GLN A 105 0.48 7.05 -6.39
CA GLN A 105 0.83 7.83 -7.59
C GLN A 105 -0.07 7.51 -8.81
N LEU A 106 -0.57 6.27 -8.93
CA LEU A 106 -1.57 5.92 -9.95
C LEU A 106 -2.87 6.73 -9.78
N TRP A 107 -3.37 6.86 -8.55
CA TRP A 107 -4.59 7.61 -8.26
C TRP A 107 -4.43 9.09 -8.58
N ASP A 108 -3.30 9.69 -8.18
CA ASP A 108 -2.99 11.09 -8.49
C ASP A 108 -2.90 11.33 -10.00
N ARG A 109 -2.31 10.40 -10.75
CA ARG A 109 -2.26 10.47 -12.22
C ARG A 109 -3.61 10.25 -12.89
N ILE A 110 -4.49 9.44 -12.31
CA ILE A 110 -5.87 9.29 -12.79
C ILE A 110 -6.60 10.62 -12.62
N LEU A 111 -6.46 11.30 -11.48
CA LEU A 111 -7.05 12.63 -11.27
C LEU A 111 -6.48 13.66 -12.27
N LEU A 112 -5.18 13.59 -12.57
CA LEU A 112 -4.55 14.46 -13.57
C LEU A 112 -5.03 14.24 -15.01
N LEU A 113 -5.71 13.13 -15.33
CA LEU A 113 -6.40 12.99 -16.63
C LEU A 113 -7.56 13.98 -16.79
N LEU A 114 -8.18 14.37 -15.68
CA LEU A 114 -9.35 15.26 -15.66
C LEU A 114 -8.96 16.73 -15.45
N ILE A 115 -7.74 17.00 -14.98
CA ILE A 115 -7.24 18.34 -14.67
C ILE A 115 -6.57 18.93 -15.92
N PRO A 116 -6.87 20.18 -16.32
CA PRO A 116 -6.19 20.79 -17.45
C PRO A 116 -4.73 21.10 -17.12
N LYS A 117 -3.88 21.03 -18.15
CA LYS A 117 -2.40 21.17 -18.06
C LYS A 117 -1.90 22.36 -17.24
N LYS A 118 -2.68 23.44 -17.17
CA LYS A 118 -2.34 24.66 -16.41
C LYS A 118 -2.25 24.44 -14.90
N TYR A 119 -2.93 23.43 -14.35
CA TYR A 119 -2.96 23.15 -12.91
C TYR A 119 -2.17 21.89 -12.53
N HIS A 120 -1.25 21.44 -13.39
CA HIS A 120 -0.39 20.32 -13.05
C HIS A 120 0.53 20.69 -11.86
N PRO A 121 0.69 19.79 -10.88
CA PRO A 121 1.60 20.00 -9.77
C PRO A 121 3.06 19.96 -10.24
N ASN A 122 3.97 20.54 -9.45
CA ASN A 122 5.41 20.55 -9.71
C ASN A 122 6.08 19.21 -9.37
N GLU A 123 5.45 18.09 -9.74
CA GLU A 123 6.00 16.76 -9.55
C GLU A 123 6.83 16.34 -10.77
N PRO A 124 7.87 15.51 -10.59
CA PRO A 124 8.78 15.12 -11.68
C PRO A 124 8.05 14.39 -12.81
N TYR A 125 7.05 13.55 -12.51
CA TYR A 125 6.24 12.88 -13.52
C TYR A 125 5.39 13.84 -14.38
N ALA A 126 5.00 15.01 -13.83
CA ALA A 126 4.18 16.00 -14.54
C ALA A 126 5.02 17.06 -15.28
N THR A 127 6.27 17.28 -14.83
CA THR A 127 7.15 18.34 -15.33
C THR A 127 8.20 17.83 -16.32
N LYS A 128 8.72 16.61 -16.11
CA LYS A 128 9.83 16.04 -16.91
C LYS A 128 9.36 15.14 -18.06
N VAL A 129 8.12 14.63 -17.99
CA VAL A 129 7.54 13.76 -19.01
C VAL A 129 6.44 14.50 -19.76
N SER A 130 6.34 14.28 -21.08
CA SER A 130 5.27 14.90 -21.86
C SER A 130 3.89 14.38 -21.40
N THR A 131 2.92 15.30 -21.29
CA THR A 131 1.58 14.98 -20.78
C THR A 131 0.90 13.83 -21.53
N SER A 132 1.09 13.76 -22.86
CA SER A 132 0.52 12.69 -23.68
C SER A 132 1.09 11.32 -23.31
N ARG A 133 2.40 11.23 -23.04
CA ARG A 133 3.05 9.97 -22.65
C ARG A 133 2.65 9.53 -21.25
N MET A 134 2.52 10.48 -20.31
CA MET A 134 1.96 10.23 -18.99
C MET A 134 0.55 9.62 -19.10
N HIS A 135 -0.32 10.19 -19.94
CA HIS A 135 -1.67 9.66 -20.13
C HIS A 135 -1.71 8.27 -20.76
N VAL A 136 -0.84 7.99 -21.75
CA VAL A 136 -0.71 6.64 -22.33
C VAL A 136 -0.28 5.63 -21.26
N PHE A 137 0.67 5.99 -20.40
CA PHE A 137 1.11 5.12 -19.32
C PHE A 137 -0.01 4.84 -18.31
N THR A 138 -0.71 5.88 -17.84
CA THR A 138 -1.85 5.74 -16.94
C THR A 138 -2.98 4.91 -17.58
N ALA A 139 -3.24 5.09 -18.88
CA ALA A 139 -4.24 4.28 -19.60
C ALA A 139 -3.88 2.79 -19.61
N ILE A 140 -2.60 2.45 -19.84
CA ILE A 140 -2.13 1.06 -19.76
C ILE A 140 -2.33 0.50 -18.34
N GLN A 141 -2.02 1.29 -17.29
CA GLN A 141 -2.23 0.87 -15.90
C GLN A 141 -3.72 0.66 -15.59
N ILE A 142 -4.62 1.52 -16.09
CA ILE A 142 -6.07 1.35 -15.95
C ILE A 142 -6.53 0.05 -16.64
N VAL A 143 -6.01 -0.26 -17.83
CA VAL A 143 -6.32 -1.52 -18.53
C VAL A 143 -5.85 -2.73 -17.72
N CYS A 144 -4.64 -2.68 -17.15
CA CYS A 144 -4.15 -3.73 -16.26
C CYS A 144 -5.04 -3.91 -15.03
N LEU A 145 -5.47 -2.80 -14.41
CA LEU A 145 -6.38 -2.82 -13.27
C LEU A 145 -7.74 -3.41 -13.64
N ALA A 146 -8.27 -3.10 -14.84
CA ALA A 146 -9.51 -3.67 -15.34
C ALA A 146 -9.40 -5.19 -15.56
N ILE A 147 -8.28 -5.67 -16.11
CA ILE A 147 -8.01 -7.12 -16.26
C ILE A 147 -7.97 -7.79 -14.89
N LEU A 148 -7.26 -7.20 -13.93
CA LEU A 148 -7.19 -7.71 -12.55
C LEU A 148 -8.57 -7.72 -11.88
N TRP A 149 -9.40 -6.71 -12.10
CA TRP A 149 -10.79 -6.69 -11.64
C TRP A 149 -11.58 -7.85 -12.25
N MET A 150 -11.52 -8.04 -13.57
CA MET A 150 -12.25 -9.12 -14.24
C MET A 150 -11.87 -10.50 -13.68
N VAL A 151 -10.56 -10.74 -13.49
CA VAL A 151 -10.07 -11.99 -12.87
C VAL A 151 -10.59 -12.12 -11.43
N LYS A 152 -10.53 -11.05 -10.64
CA LYS A 152 -11.03 -11.03 -9.26
C LYS A 152 -12.53 -11.33 -9.17
N SER A 153 -13.33 -10.83 -10.10
CA SER A 153 -14.78 -11.04 -10.14
C SER A 153 -15.17 -12.41 -10.68
N SER A 154 -14.22 -13.15 -11.25
CA SER A 154 -14.44 -14.48 -11.83
C SER A 154 -14.22 -15.59 -10.79
N PRO A 155 -14.69 -16.82 -11.06
CA PRO A 155 -14.35 -18.01 -10.26
C PRO A 155 -12.85 -18.33 -10.23
N VAL A 156 -12.06 -17.73 -11.13
CA VAL A 156 -10.61 -17.90 -11.24
C VAL A 156 -9.86 -16.87 -10.37
N SER A 157 -10.53 -16.27 -9.37
CA SER A 157 -9.94 -15.27 -8.47
C SER A 157 -8.71 -15.77 -7.70
N LEU A 158 -8.57 -17.09 -7.50
CA LEU A 158 -7.38 -17.71 -6.91
C LEU A 158 -6.12 -17.51 -7.76
N ALA A 159 -6.25 -17.25 -9.06
CA ALA A 159 -5.12 -16.99 -9.96
C ALA A 159 -4.61 -15.54 -9.90
N LEU A 160 -5.27 -14.66 -9.15
CA LEU A 160 -4.95 -13.23 -9.06
C LEU A 160 -3.46 -12.95 -8.75
N PRO A 161 -2.79 -13.66 -7.82
CA PRO A 161 -1.37 -13.43 -7.55
C PRO A 161 -0.47 -13.69 -8.78
N PHE A 162 -0.79 -14.70 -9.59
CA PHE A 162 -0.03 -14.99 -10.81
C PHE A 162 -0.25 -13.92 -11.89
N VAL A 163 -1.48 -13.43 -12.03
CA VAL A 163 -1.79 -12.34 -12.95
C VAL A 163 -1.10 -11.05 -12.52
N LEU A 164 -1.02 -10.78 -11.21
CA LEU A 164 -0.22 -9.67 -10.68
C LEU A 164 1.26 -9.82 -11.03
N ILE A 165 1.86 -10.98 -10.81
CA ILE A 165 3.28 -11.22 -11.15
C ILE A 165 3.51 -11.04 -12.66
N LEU A 166 2.56 -11.43 -13.51
CA LEU A 166 2.63 -11.23 -14.96
C LEU A 166 2.66 -9.75 -15.39
N THR A 167 2.23 -8.82 -14.52
CA THR A 167 2.38 -7.39 -14.80
C THR A 167 3.84 -6.90 -14.77
N ILE A 168 4.75 -7.65 -14.11
CA ILE A 168 6.19 -7.34 -14.06
C ILE A 168 6.85 -7.48 -15.45
N PRO A 169 6.76 -8.63 -16.16
CA PRO A 169 7.31 -8.72 -17.51
C PRO A 169 6.60 -7.78 -18.49
N LEU A 170 5.31 -7.48 -18.27
CA LEU A 170 4.61 -6.46 -19.05
C LEU A 170 5.28 -5.08 -18.88
N ARG A 171 5.62 -4.68 -17.64
CA ARG A 171 6.40 -3.46 -17.36
C ARG A 171 7.74 -3.48 -18.09
N MET A 172 8.50 -4.58 -18.00
CA MET A 172 9.80 -4.70 -18.69
C MET A 172 9.66 -4.55 -20.21
N PHE A 173 8.63 -5.14 -20.81
CA PHE A 173 8.37 -5.02 -22.25
C PHE A 173 8.01 -3.59 -22.68
N ILE A 174 7.22 -2.88 -21.87
CA ILE A 174 6.88 -1.47 -22.08
C ILE A 174 8.14 -0.59 -21.99
N THR A 175 9.06 -0.94 -21.11
CA THR A 175 10.31 -0.20 -20.81
C THR A 175 11.31 -0.17 -21.96
N GLY A 176 11.25 -1.13 -22.89
CA GLY A 176 12.12 -1.12 -24.09
C GLY A 176 11.45 -0.65 -25.38
N ARG A 177 10.11 -0.72 -25.48
CA ARG A 177 9.39 -0.46 -26.74
C ARG A 177 8.66 0.87 -26.80
N LEU A 178 8.00 1.28 -25.71
CA LEU A 178 7.07 2.41 -25.72
C LEU A 178 7.58 3.62 -24.94
N PHE A 179 8.45 3.41 -23.97
CA PHE A 179 9.01 4.44 -23.10
C PHE A 179 10.51 4.30 -23.00
N THR A 180 11.20 5.40 -22.72
CA THR A 180 12.62 5.35 -22.37
C THR A 180 12.79 5.05 -20.89
N GLU A 181 13.93 4.44 -20.52
CA GLU A 181 14.32 4.16 -19.12
C GLU A 181 14.16 5.39 -18.21
N GLN A 182 14.54 6.58 -18.71
CA GLN A 182 14.42 7.83 -17.97
C GLN A 182 12.96 8.24 -17.73
N GLU A 183 12.08 8.09 -18.73
CA GLU A 183 10.67 8.43 -18.57
C GLU A 183 9.97 7.51 -17.59
N ILE A 184 10.29 6.21 -17.60
CA ILE A 184 9.74 5.27 -16.62
C ILE A 184 10.28 5.56 -15.22
N LYS A 185 11.56 5.93 -15.10
CA LYS A 185 12.11 6.36 -13.81
C LYS A 185 11.38 7.59 -13.25
N TYR A 186 10.91 8.51 -14.08
CA TYR A 186 10.08 9.63 -13.61
C TYR A 186 8.62 9.24 -13.35
N LEU A 187 8.08 8.26 -14.06
CA LEU A 187 6.68 7.80 -13.94
C LEU A 187 6.45 6.74 -12.84
N ASP A 188 7.53 6.14 -12.34
CA ASP A 188 7.50 4.98 -11.45
C ASP A 188 8.66 4.98 -10.44
N GLY A 189 9.44 6.07 -10.41
CA GLY A 189 10.42 6.29 -9.37
C GLY A 189 9.72 6.71 -8.08
N ASP A 190 10.21 6.21 -6.95
CA ASP A 190 9.76 6.62 -5.65
C ASP A 190 9.97 8.14 -5.48
N ASP A 191 8.87 8.89 -5.46
CA ASP A 191 8.84 10.29 -5.04
C ASP A 191 8.96 10.44 -3.50
N ALA A 192 9.48 9.42 -2.81
CA ALA A 192 10.16 9.65 -1.55
C ALA A 192 11.45 10.39 -1.92
N LYS A 193 11.51 11.71 -1.68
CA LYS A 193 12.72 12.57 -1.75
C LYS A 193 13.97 11.70 -1.81
N ALA A 194 14.65 11.67 -2.96
CA ALA A 194 15.90 10.96 -3.18
C ALA A 194 16.89 11.28 -2.04
N THR A 195 16.74 10.56 -0.94
CA THR A 195 17.71 10.44 0.11
C THR A 195 18.61 9.38 -0.48
N PHE A 196 19.73 9.84 -1.00
CA PHE A 196 20.77 9.02 -1.57
C PHE A 196 21.31 8.10 -0.47
N GLU A 197 20.57 7.05 -0.13
CA GLU A 197 20.90 5.93 0.76
C GLU A 197 19.67 4.99 0.87
N GLU A 198 19.06 4.63 -0.26
CA GLU A 198 18.38 3.32 -0.34
C GLU A 198 19.45 2.29 -0.71
N GLU A 199 20.16 1.82 0.32
CA GLU A 199 20.88 0.55 0.19
C GLU A 199 19.85 -0.56 -0.06
N PRO A 200 20.16 -1.51 -0.96
CA PRO A 200 19.19 -2.44 -1.51
C PRO A 200 18.60 -3.35 -0.43
N GLY A 201 17.40 -3.05 0.06
CA GLY A 201 16.51 -3.97 0.78
C GLY A 201 17.18 -4.90 1.80
N VAL A 202 18.21 -4.42 2.51
CA VAL A 202 18.94 -5.24 3.46
C VAL A 202 18.05 -5.42 4.68
N ASP A 203 17.69 -6.67 4.99
CA ASP A 203 16.87 -6.99 6.15
C ASP A 203 17.60 -6.48 7.41
N VAL A 204 16.87 -5.83 8.34
CA VAL A 204 17.44 -5.31 9.60
C VAL A 204 18.20 -6.40 10.37
N TYR A 205 17.77 -7.65 10.22
CA TYR A 205 18.40 -8.80 10.84
C TYR A 205 19.71 -9.25 10.17
N SER A 206 20.04 -8.71 8.99
CA SER A 206 21.33 -8.92 8.33
C SER A 206 22.44 -8.07 8.98
N GLU A 207 22.08 -6.91 9.54
CA GLU A 207 23.04 -5.97 10.14
C GLU A 207 23.27 -6.20 11.63
N THR A 208 22.39 -6.95 12.29
CA THR A 208 22.54 -7.26 13.71
C THR A 208 23.43 -8.48 13.89
N GLN A 209 24.63 -8.27 14.44
CA GLN A 209 25.53 -9.36 14.83
C GLN A 209 24.82 -10.27 15.84
N MET A 210 24.57 -11.52 15.47
CA MET A 210 23.95 -12.49 16.37
C MET A 210 24.78 -12.59 17.65
N PRO A 211 24.17 -12.52 18.84
CA PRO A 211 24.90 -12.81 20.08
C PRO A 211 25.40 -14.25 20.01
N LEU A 212 26.73 -14.40 20.08
CA LEU A 212 27.43 -15.69 20.15
C LEU A 212 27.04 -16.47 21.42
#